data_AF-A0A7W7ZJW8-F1
#
_entry.id   AF-A0A7W7ZJW8-F1
#
_cell.length_a   1.000
_cell.length_b   1.000
_cell.length_c   1.000
_cell.angle_alpha   90.00
_cell.angle_beta   90.00
_cell.angle_gamma   90.00
#
_symmetry.space_group_name_H-M   'P 1'
#
loop_
_entity.id
_entity.type
_entity.pdbx_description
1 polymer ?
#
loop_
_entity_poly.entity_id
_entity_poly.type
_entity_poly.pdbx_seq_one_letter_code
_entity_poly.pdbx_strand_id
1 'polypeptide(L)'
;MLVFTASWCGPCHLLQNFLADPAIRPIFDRHFVKVTVFHAEHVRRRDTPGADQMLDSLQDTDTSIPFIAMLGGNGKLIVDSVRPVYGRGRDIEYNIGFPYDPNSQVWFLEMLRRGAPSLTSSETQTIRKWLFQHKGN
;
A
#
# COMPACT_ATOMS: atom_id res chain seq x y z
N MET A 1 -7.69 1.31 -4.14
CA MET A 1 -6.30 1.14 -3.65
C MET A 1 -5.36 1.45 -4.78
N LEU A 2 -4.56 2.49 -4.62
CA LEU A 2 -3.53 2.90 -5.56
C LEU A 2 -2.17 2.45 -5.03
N VAL A 3 -1.33 1.87 -5.88
CA VAL A 3 0.01 1.39 -5.51
C VAL A 3 1.02 1.97 -6.49
N PHE A 4 1.92 2.80 -5.99
CA PHE A 4 3.09 3.26 -6.73
C PHE A 4 4.22 2.25 -6.56
N THR A 5 4.80 1.83 -7.67
CA THR A 5 5.77 0.73 -7.74
C THR A 5 6.81 0.97 -8.83
N ALA A 6 7.88 0.19 -8.81
CA ALA A 6 8.81 0.03 -9.92
C ALA A 6 9.17 -1.44 -10.11
N SER A 7 9.63 -1.83 -11.30
CA SER A 7 10.00 -3.21 -11.65
C SER A 7 11.28 -3.69 -10.98
N TRP A 8 12.11 -2.76 -10.50
CA TRP A 8 13.36 -3.06 -9.79
C TRP A 8 13.17 -3.12 -8.27
N CYS A 9 11.99 -2.75 -7.76
CA CYS A 9 11.71 -2.59 -6.34
C CYS A 9 11.34 -3.94 -5.70
N GLY A 10 12.26 -4.50 -4.90
CA GLY A 10 12.06 -5.76 -4.17
C GLY A 10 10.81 -5.77 -3.26
N PRO A 11 10.65 -4.81 -2.33
CA PRO A 11 9.47 -4.73 -1.48
C PRO A 11 8.15 -4.59 -2.27
N CYS A 12 8.20 -3.98 -3.46
CA CYS A 12 7.04 -3.87 -4.34
C CYS A 12 6.60 -5.23 -4.88
N HIS A 13 7.55 -6.11 -5.24
CA HIS A 13 7.23 -7.48 -5.64
C HIS A 13 6.60 -8.28 -4.51
N LEU A 14 7.03 -8.05 -3.26
CA LEU A 14 6.44 -8.72 -2.10
C LEU A 14 5.00 -8.28 -1.85
N LEU A 15 4.70 -6.99 -2.01
CA LEU A 15 3.32 -6.51 -2.02
C LEU A 15 2.49 -7.12 -3.15
N GLN A 16 3.04 -7.24 -4.37
CA GLN A 16 2.35 -7.87 -5.49
C GLN A 16 2.06 -9.35 -5.23
N ASN A 17 3.03 -10.10 -4.71
CA ASN A 17 2.85 -11.50 -4.35
C ASN A 17 1.77 -11.68 -3.28
N PHE A 18 1.78 -10.84 -2.24
CA PHE A 18 0.72 -10.82 -1.23
C PHE A 18 -0.66 -10.56 -1.85
N LEU A 19 -0.79 -9.55 -2.71
CA LEU A 19 -2.07 -9.22 -3.35
C LEU A 19 -2.54 -10.25 -4.39
N ALA A 20 -1.64 -11.09 -4.87
CA ALA A 20 -1.90 -12.18 -5.82
C ALA A 20 -2.16 -13.52 -5.14
N ASP A 21 -1.80 -13.68 -3.86
CA ASP A 21 -1.96 -14.92 -3.11
C ASP A 21 -3.42 -15.40 -3.12
N PRO A 22 -3.70 -16.70 -3.37
CA PRO A 22 -5.07 -17.22 -3.46
C PRO A 22 -5.93 -17.00 -2.20
N ALA A 23 -5.33 -16.92 -1.01
CA ALA A 23 -6.04 -16.65 0.24
C ALA A 23 -6.35 -15.16 0.44
N ILE A 24 -5.60 -14.27 -0.22
CA ILE A 24 -5.68 -12.82 -0.04
C ILE A 24 -6.44 -12.15 -1.18
N ARG A 25 -6.14 -12.54 -2.42
CA ARG A 25 -6.68 -11.92 -3.63
C ARG A 25 -8.20 -11.78 -3.61
N PRO A 26 -9.01 -12.81 -3.25
CA PRO A 26 -10.47 -12.68 -3.26
C PRO A 26 -10.99 -11.60 -2.30
N ILE A 27 -10.29 -11.35 -1.20
CA ILE A 27 -10.64 -10.32 -0.23
C ILE A 27 -10.40 -8.93 -0.82
N PHE A 28 -9.22 -8.72 -1.41
CA PHE A 28 -8.89 -7.43 -2.02
C PHE A 28 -9.74 -7.13 -3.25
N ASP A 29 -9.97 -8.13 -4.12
CA ASP A 29 -10.78 -7.96 -5.34
C ASP A 29 -12.25 -7.62 -5.00
N ARG A 30 -12.75 -8.07 -3.83
CA ARG A 30 -14.09 -7.74 -3.34
C ARG A 30 -14.22 -6.29 -2.87
N HIS A 31 -13.22 -5.80 -2.14
CA HIS A 31 -13.34 -4.53 -1.40
C HIS A 31 -12.64 -3.35 -2.08
N PHE A 32 -11.72 -3.59 -3.00
CA PHE A 32 -10.91 -2.54 -3.62
C PHE A 32 -10.81 -2.70 -5.13
N VAL A 33 -11.00 -1.58 -5.84
CA VAL A 33 -10.40 -1.41 -7.17
C VAL A 33 -8.91 -1.16 -6.96
N LYS A 34 -8.07 -2.08 -7.44
CA LYS A 34 -6.60 -1.98 -7.36
C LYS A 34 -6.06 -1.34 -8.63
N VAL A 35 -5.25 -0.31 -8.47
CA VAL A 35 -4.57 0.39 -9.57
C VAL A 35 -3.08 0.44 -9.27
N THR A 36 -2.28 0.00 -10.22
CA THR A 36 -0.82 0.05 -10.15
C THR A 36 -0.32 1.21 -10.99
N VAL A 37 0.56 2.02 -10.43
CA VAL A 37 1.22 3.15 -11.08
C VAL A 37 2.71 2.88 -11.07
N PHE A 38 3.31 2.82 -12.25
CA PHE A 38 4.77 2.69 -12.37
C PHE A 38 5.42 4.06 -12.24
N HIS A 39 6.37 4.18 -11.33
CA HIS A 39 7.10 5.39 -11.00
C HIS A 39 8.57 5.05 -10.79
N ALA A 40 9.46 5.97 -11.17
CA ALA A 40 10.91 5.84 -11.02
C ALA A 40 11.50 4.59 -11.70
N GLU A 41 10.96 4.18 -12.85
CA GLU A 41 11.56 3.14 -13.69
C GLU A 41 12.94 3.57 -14.20
N HIS A 42 13.89 2.63 -14.23
CA HIS A 42 15.20 2.88 -14.85
C HIS A 42 15.07 3.28 -16.33
N VAL A 43 14.04 2.74 -17.01
CA VAL A 43 13.68 3.14 -18.37
C VAL A 43 12.41 3.98 -18.30
N ARG A 44 12.55 5.31 -18.19
CA ARG A 44 11.44 6.27 -17.98
C ARG A 44 10.20 6.09 -18.85
N ARG A 45 10.33 5.58 -20.08
CA ARG A 45 9.15 5.28 -20.94
C ARG A 45 8.22 4.20 -20.39
N ARG A 46 8.65 3.47 -19.35
CA ARG A 46 7.86 2.47 -18.64
C ARG A 46 7.09 3.06 -17.45
N ASP A 47 7.39 4.29 -17.06
CA ASP A 47 6.60 5.00 -16.06
C ASP A 47 5.18 5.22 -16.60
N THR A 48 4.21 5.19 -15.69
CA THR A 48 2.86 5.63 -16.01
C THR A 48 2.91 7.14 -16.26
N PRO A 49 2.39 7.64 -17.41
CA PRO A 49 2.36 9.08 -17.65
C PRO A 49 1.68 9.84 -16.52
N GLY A 50 2.36 10.85 -15.97
CA GLY A 50 1.86 11.65 -14.85
C GLY A 50 2.01 11.00 -13.46
N ALA A 51 2.75 9.89 -13.33
CA ALA A 51 2.98 9.23 -12.05
C ALA A 51 3.55 10.17 -10.98
N ASP A 52 4.61 10.91 -11.31
CA ASP A 52 5.28 11.83 -10.38
C ASP A 52 4.30 12.89 -9.85
N GLN A 53 3.59 13.55 -10.78
CA GLN A 53 2.58 14.57 -10.46
C GLN A 53 1.46 14.02 -9.58
N MET A 54 1.03 12.79 -9.84
CA MET A 54 0.02 12.12 -9.04
C MET A 54 0.54 11.79 -7.64
N LEU A 55 1.79 11.31 -7.54
CA LEU A 55 2.43 11.00 -6.27
C LEU A 55 2.56 12.26 -5.41
N ASP A 56 3.07 13.34 -5.98
CA ASP A 56 3.24 14.66 -5.34
C ASP A 56 1.90 15.27 -4.90
N SER A 57 0.79 14.94 -5.57
CA SER A 57 -0.55 15.39 -5.17
C SER A 57 -1.11 14.65 -3.95
N LEU A 58 -0.57 13.47 -3.64
CA LEU A 58 -1.03 12.60 -2.56
C LEU A 58 -0.16 12.70 -1.31
N GLN A 59 1.09 13.16 -1.45
CA GLN A 59 2.06 13.25 -0.37
C GLN A 59 3.20 14.21 -0.73
N ASP A 60 4.04 14.55 0.25
CA ASP A 60 5.28 15.26 0.02
C ASP A 60 6.23 14.42 -0.87
N THR A 61 7.10 15.11 -1.62
CA THR A 61 8.09 14.52 -2.53
C THR A 61 9.05 13.57 -1.79
N ASP A 62 9.64 12.59 -2.48
CA ASP A 62 10.71 11.68 -2.01
C ASP A 62 10.31 10.49 -1.09
N THR A 63 9.02 10.16 -0.95
CA THR A 63 8.63 8.92 -0.25
C THR A 63 9.12 7.66 -0.99
N SER A 64 9.55 6.66 -0.22
CA SER A 64 9.96 5.34 -0.72
C SER A 64 8.83 4.58 -1.43
N ILE A 65 9.17 3.61 -2.27
CA ILE A 65 8.20 2.67 -2.89
C ILE A 65 8.33 1.25 -2.30
N PRO A 66 7.23 0.47 -2.20
CA PRO A 66 5.89 0.82 -2.67
C PRO A 66 5.23 1.89 -1.81
N PHE A 67 4.50 2.80 -2.45
CA PHE A 67 3.61 3.73 -1.74
C PHE A 67 2.17 3.33 -2.02
N ILE A 68 1.36 3.21 -0.95
CA ILE A 68 -0.01 2.72 -1.02
C ILE A 68 -0.95 3.82 -0.56
N ALA A 69 -1.91 4.19 -1.40
CA ALA A 69 -2.97 5.14 -1.05
C ALA A 69 -4.36 4.50 -1.17
N MET A 70 -5.18 4.67 -0.13
CA MET A 70 -6.60 4.36 -0.16
C MET A 70 -7.35 5.64 -0.50
N LEU A 71 -8.01 5.64 -1.66
CA LEU A 71 -8.80 6.77 -2.14
C LEU A 71 -10.29 6.44 -2.03
N GLY A 72 -11.11 7.44 -1.75
CA GLY A 72 -12.57 7.34 -1.84
C GLY A 72 -13.06 7.36 -3.29
N GLY A 73 -14.35 7.10 -3.51
CA GLY A 73 -14.96 7.11 -4.85
C GLY A 73 -14.90 8.46 -5.57
N ASN A 74 -14.58 9.54 -4.86
CA ASN A 74 -14.34 10.88 -5.40
C ASN A 74 -12.85 11.18 -5.69
N GLY A 75 -11.99 10.17 -5.56
CA GLY A 75 -10.54 10.32 -5.75
C GLY A 75 -9.80 10.98 -4.58
N LYS A 76 -10.48 11.38 -3.49
CA LYS A 76 -9.83 11.98 -2.33
C LYS A 76 -9.12 10.92 -1.48
N LEU A 77 -7.95 11.28 -0.97
CA LEU A 77 -7.19 10.45 -0.04
C LEU A 77 -7.98 10.20 1.26
N ILE A 78 -8.10 8.93 1.64
CA ILE A 78 -8.64 8.49 2.93
C ILE A 78 -7.49 8.25 3.91
N VAL A 79 -6.48 7.49 3.48
CA VAL A 79 -5.30 7.11 4.26
C VAL A 79 -4.25 6.54 3.31
N ASP A 80 -2.97 6.61 3.71
CA ASP A 80 -1.85 6.06 2.96
C ASP A 80 -0.87 5.29 3.86
N SER A 81 0.18 4.76 3.24
CA SER A 81 1.21 3.96 3.89
C SER A 81 2.22 4.76 4.71
N VAL A 82 2.16 6.09 4.73
CA VAL A 82 3.00 6.90 5.64
C VAL A 82 2.37 6.87 7.03
N ARG A 83 2.99 6.09 7.93
CA ARG A 83 2.48 5.86 9.27
C ARG A 83 2.75 7.07 10.17
N PRO A 84 1.76 7.57 10.93
CA PRO A 84 1.98 8.62 11.92
C PRO A 84 2.94 8.20 13.04
N VAL A 85 3.79 9.13 13.49
CA VAL A 85 4.70 8.93 14.62
C VAL A 85 4.25 9.80 15.80
N TYR A 86 4.06 9.17 16.97
CA TYR A 86 3.61 9.86 18.18
C TYR A 86 4.57 11.00 18.54
N GLY A 87 4.02 12.20 18.73
CA GLY A 87 4.80 13.40 19.06
C GLY A 87 5.58 14.03 17.91
N ARG A 88 5.56 13.45 16.70
CA ARG A 88 6.23 14.00 15.50
C ARG A 88 5.30 14.32 14.34
N GLY A 89 4.08 13.79 14.35
CA GLY A 89 3.12 14.02 13.26
C GLY A 89 3.38 13.09 12.08
N ARG A 90 3.13 13.58 10.86
CA ARG A 90 3.36 12.85 9.61
C ARG A 90 4.82 13.05 9.18
N ASP A 91 5.47 11.95 8.81
CA ASP A 91 6.86 11.94 8.38
C ASP A 91 7.03 10.85 7.30
N ILE A 92 7.40 11.26 6.08
CA ILE A 92 7.49 10.41 4.89
C ILE A 92 8.49 9.27 5.04
N GLU A 93 9.49 9.41 5.91
CA GLU A 93 10.47 8.36 6.20
C GLU A 93 9.80 7.12 6.82
N TYR A 94 8.59 7.28 7.36
CA TYR A 94 7.80 6.21 7.97
C TYR A 94 6.75 5.63 7.01
N ASN A 95 6.98 5.73 5.70
CA ASN A 95 6.27 4.89 4.75
C ASN A 95 6.54 3.41 5.04
N ILE A 96 5.47 2.66 5.32
CA ILE A 96 5.56 1.24 5.69
C ILE A 96 5.88 0.33 4.50
N GLY A 97 5.67 0.78 3.26
CA GLY A 97 5.82 -0.05 2.07
C GLY A 97 5.03 -1.36 2.16
N PHE A 98 5.76 -2.49 2.17
CA PHE A 98 5.17 -3.78 2.50
C PHE A 98 5.24 -4.03 4.02
N PRO A 99 4.13 -4.45 4.67
CA PRO A 99 4.05 -4.54 6.13
C PRO A 99 4.77 -5.77 6.73
N TYR A 100 6.11 -5.74 6.79
CA TYR A 100 6.93 -6.82 7.34
C TYR A 100 6.84 -6.96 8.86
N ASP A 101 6.90 -5.85 9.57
CA ASP A 101 7.08 -5.80 11.02
C ASP A 101 5.74 -5.54 11.76
N PRO A 102 5.64 -5.81 13.06
CA PRO A 102 4.39 -5.65 13.79
C PRO A 102 3.76 -4.26 13.70
N ASN A 103 4.57 -3.20 13.68
CA ASN A 103 4.09 -1.84 13.63
C ASN A 103 3.53 -1.46 12.25
N SER A 104 4.23 -1.88 11.18
CA SER A 104 3.72 -1.70 9.81
C SER A 104 2.46 -2.54 9.56
N GLN A 105 2.38 -3.75 10.12
CA GLN A 105 1.17 -4.59 10.05
C GLN A 105 -0.04 -3.94 10.73
N VAL A 106 0.15 -3.36 11.92
CA VAL A 106 -0.92 -2.63 12.62
C VAL A 106 -1.41 -1.45 11.78
N TRP A 107 -0.49 -0.67 11.20
CA TRP A 107 -0.88 0.45 10.35
C TRP A 107 -1.58 0.01 9.07
N PHE A 108 -1.08 -1.03 8.42
CA PHE A 108 -1.70 -1.57 7.21
C PHE A 108 -3.13 -2.07 7.48
N LEU A 109 -3.37 -2.77 8.58
CA LEU A 109 -4.72 -3.20 8.96
C LEU A 109 -5.65 -2.01 9.25
N GLU A 110 -5.14 -0.93 9.86
CA GLU A 110 -5.89 0.31 10.05
C GLU A 110 -6.22 0.99 8.71
N MET A 111 -5.28 0.98 7.75
CA MET A 111 -5.53 1.49 6.40
C MET A 111 -6.67 0.72 5.73
N LEU A 112 -6.65 -0.61 5.82
CA LEU A 112 -7.72 -1.47 5.27
C LEU A 112 -9.06 -1.19 5.91
N ARG A 113 -9.11 -1.04 7.24
CA ARG A 113 -10.34 -0.69 7.97
C ARG A 113 -10.93 0.63 7.51
N ARG A 114 -10.09 1.64 7.24
CA ARG A 114 -10.55 2.95 6.75
C ARG A 114 -10.94 2.93 5.28
N GLY A 115 -10.17 2.23 4.44
CA GLY A 115 -10.38 2.17 3.00
C GLY A 115 -11.52 1.23 2.58
N ALA A 116 -11.80 0.20 3.39
CA ALA A 116 -12.90 -0.74 3.20
C ALA A 116 -13.63 -1.00 4.53
N PRO A 117 -14.54 -0.10 4.95
CA PRO A 117 -15.31 -0.27 6.18
C PRO A 117 -16.18 -1.53 6.22
N SER A 118 -16.47 -2.14 5.07
CA SER A 118 -17.19 -3.41 4.92
C SER A 118 -16.33 -4.66 5.13
N LEU A 119 -15.01 -4.51 5.31
CA LEU A 119 -14.11 -5.63 5.55
C LEU A 119 -14.48 -6.33 6.85
N THR A 120 -14.73 -7.65 6.77
CA THR A 120 -15.18 -8.42 7.93
C THR A 120 -14.04 -8.77 8.88
N SER A 121 -14.37 -9.10 10.12
CA SER A 121 -13.39 -9.58 11.11
C SER A 121 -12.69 -10.87 10.66
N SER A 122 -13.40 -11.75 9.94
CA SER A 122 -12.84 -13.00 9.40
C SER A 122 -11.80 -12.71 8.31
N GLU A 123 -12.14 -11.86 7.33
CA GLU A 123 -11.23 -11.43 6.28
C GLU A 123 -9.99 -10.73 6.85
N THR A 124 -10.20 -9.83 7.81
CA THR A 124 -9.10 -9.14 8.53
C THR A 124 -8.18 -10.14 9.22
N GLN A 125 -8.74 -11.20 9.81
CA GLN A 125 -7.95 -12.22 10.47
C GLN A 125 -7.18 -13.09 9.47
N THR A 126 -7.75 -13.40 8.29
CA THR A 126 -7.05 -14.08 7.19
C THR A 126 -5.82 -13.28 6.75
N ILE A 127 -6.00 -11.98 6.50
CA ILE A 127 -4.91 -11.07 6.13
C ILE A 127 -3.83 -11.06 7.21
N ARG A 128 -4.21 -10.86 8.48
CA ARG A 128 -3.26 -10.82 9.60
C ARG A 128 -2.47 -12.12 9.75
N LYS A 129 -3.13 -13.28 9.63
CA LYS A 129 -2.47 -14.59 9.70
C LYS A 129 -1.44 -14.75 8.59
N TRP A 130 -1.81 -14.38 7.36
CA TRP A 130 -0.91 -14.48 6.22
C TRP A 130 0.35 -13.62 6.41
N LEU A 131 0.17 -12.35 6.83
CA LEU A 131 1.29 -11.43 7.10
C LEU A 131 2.20 -11.91 8.24
N PHE A 132 1.67 -12.68 9.18
CA PHE A 132 2.46 -13.27 10.26
C PHE A 132 3.26 -14.49 9.79
N GLN A 133 2.68 -15.32 8.92
CA GLN A 133 3.29 -16.55 8.42
C GLN A 133 4.42 -16.30 7.40
N HIS A 134 4.37 -15.18 6.68
CA HIS A 134 5.31 -14.86 5.60
C HIS A 134 6.29 -13.73 5.99
N LYS A 135 6.60 -13.58 7.28
CA LYS A 135 7.62 -12.63 7.73
C LYS A 135 9.00 -13.05 7.20
N GLY A 136 9.53 -12.29 6.24
CA GLY A 136 10.92 -12.43 5.79
C GLY A 136 11.19 -13.43 4.67
N ASN A 137 10.16 -13.84 3.92
CA ASN A 137 10.32 -14.58 2.65
C ASN A 137 10.39 -13.63 1.45
#